data_AF-A0A7S3UMK2-F1
#
_entry.id   AF-A0A7S3UMK2-F1
#
_cell.length_a   1.000
_cell.length_b   1.000
_cell.length_c   1.000
_cell.angle_alpha   90.00
_cell.angle_beta   90.00
_cell.angle_gamma   90.00
#
_symmetry.space_group_name_H-M   'P 1'
#
loop_
_entity.id
_entity.type
_entity.pdbx_description
1 polymer ?
#
loop_
_entity_poly.entity_id
_entity_poly.type
_entity_poly.pdbx_seq_one_letter_code
_entity_poly.pdbx_strand_id
1 'polypeptide(L)'
;MLLLGRYVLGLKDPFFEPRPPPSSAVEEDDPYETISKKDQILAFLEYDFERHAAYLKEDGEARQKDFEKLRVQYYNCINGIEFQNEQIAVAVNELLECREALRKNEPVTKEARVERRELLMRVEHVKLDISDRKSKRYFKQKERREVASQIVPIISDLKMKRFLDSEAANSRVEEMEPVPATLMAGPPTVGMRQRKGKAYSDEELAFLLKQKDE
;
A
#
# COMPACT_ATOMS: atom_id res chain seq x y z
N MET A 1 41.75 47.74 -47.42
CA MET A 1 40.36 47.69 -47.91
C MET A 1 40.18 46.44 -48.76
N LEU A 2 38.97 45.86 -48.73
CA LEU A 2 38.50 44.61 -49.38
C LEU A 2 38.78 43.34 -48.55
N LEU A 3 37.95 42.99 -47.55
CA LEU A 3 36.65 42.28 -47.61
C LEU A 3 36.69 41.01 -48.46
N LEU A 4 36.59 39.85 -47.81
CA LEU A 4 35.85 38.67 -48.30
C LEU A 4 35.47 37.78 -47.12
N GLY A 5 34.19 37.87 -46.75
CA GLY A 5 33.57 37.08 -45.70
C GLY A 5 33.31 35.64 -46.14
N ARG A 6 33.47 34.70 -45.19
CA ARG A 6 32.99 33.33 -45.33
C ARG A 6 31.61 33.23 -44.71
N TYR A 7 30.63 33.05 -45.58
CA TYR A 7 29.29 32.60 -45.26
C TYR A 7 29.35 31.20 -44.63
N VAL A 8 28.89 31.08 -43.39
CA VAL A 8 28.54 29.79 -42.79
C VAL A 8 27.09 29.52 -43.20
N LEU A 9 26.92 28.69 -44.22
CA LEU A 9 25.62 28.19 -44.63
C LEU A 9 25.12 27.20 -43.57
N GLY A 10 23.99 27.55 -42.96
CA GLY A 10 23.26 26.71 -42.03
C GLY A 10 22.77 25.43 -42.71
N LEU A 11 23.36 24.31 -42.32
CA LEU A 11 22.74 23.00 -42.43
C LEU A 11 21.57 22.98 -41.44
N LYS A 12 20.36 23.19 -41.95
CA LYS A 12 19.14 22.81 -41.26
C LYS A 12 19.09 21.29 -41.26
N ASP A 13 19.37 20.67 -40.13
CA ASP A 13 19.14 19.24 -39.92
C ASP A 13 17.67 18.92 -40.20
N PRO A 14 17.34 18.06 -41.19
CA PRO A 14 15.96 17.81 -41.58
C PRO A 14 15.34 16.63 -40.80
N PHE A 15 15.69 16.40 -39.54
CA PHE A 15 15.20 15.21 -38.80
C PHE A 15 15.21 15.34 -37.27
N PHE A 16 14.80 16.50 -36.74
CA PHE A 16 14.40 16.60 -35.33
C PHE A 16 12.91 16.89 -35.26
N GLU A 17 12.10 15.86 -35.50
CA GLU A 17 10.73 15.88 -34.99
C GLU A 17 10.83 15.91 -33.46
N PRO A 18 10.29 16.95 -32.79
CA PRO A 18 10.19 16.91 -31.34
C PRO A 18 9.36 15.68 -30.99
N ARG A 19 9.96 14.70 -30.31
CA ARG A 19 9.19 13.59 -29.74
C ARG A 19 8.07 14.22 -28.93
N PRO A 20 6.81 13.80 -29.12
CA PRO A 20 5.77 14.20 -28.19
C PRO A 20 6.28 13.88 -26.78
N PRO A 21 6.09 14.78 -25.81
CA PRO A 21 6.40 14.44 -24.43
C PRO A 21 5.73 13.09 -24.14
N PRO A 22 6.42 12.16 -23.45
CA PRO A 22 5.74 10.94 -23.02
C PRO A 22 4.44 11.39 -22.37
N SER A 23 3.31 10.86 -22.86
CA SER A 23 1.99 11.06 -22.26
C SER A 23 2.03 10.41 -20.88
N SER A 24 2.68 11.08 -19.94
CA SER A 24 2.89 10.64 -18.56
C SER A 24 1.78 11.20 -17.68
N ALA A 25 0.54 11.08 -18.14
CA ALA A 25 -0.54 10.82 -17.21
C ALA A 25 -0.50 9.31 -16.93
N VAL A 26 0.57 8.88 -16.27
CA VAL A 26 0.50 7.66 -15.46
C VAL A 26 -0.41 8.10 -14.32
N GLU A 27 -1.71 7.81 -14.42
CA GLU A 27 -2.61 7.99 -13.30
C GLU A 27 -2.03 7.14 -12.17
N GLU A 28 -1.45 7.81 -11.17
CA GLU A 28 -0.82 7.15 -10.03
C GLU A 28 -1.90 6.34 -9.31
N ASP A 29 -1.81 5.01 -9.41
CA ASP A 29 -2.69 4.07 -8.70
C ASP A 29 -2.73 4.45 -7.21
N ASP A 30 -3.93 4.66 -6.66
CA ASP A 30 -4.11 4.89 -5.22
C ASP A 30 -3.57 3.66 -4.46
N PRO A 31 -2.48 3.80 -3.68
CA PRO A 31 -1.85 2.66 -3.01
C PRO A 31 -2.78 1.99 -1.98
N TYR A 32 -3.82 2.69 -1.53
CA TYR A 32 -4.70 2.25 -0.46
C TYR A 32 -6.04 1.66 -0.94
N GLU A 33 -6.37 1.73 -2.24
CA GLU A 33 -7.68 1.34 -2.79
C GLU A 33 -8.07 -0.11 -2.45
N THR A 34 -7.09 -1.01 -2.46
CA THR A 34 -7.33 -2.44 -2.16
C THR A 34 -7.46 -2.72 -0.67
N ILE A 35 -6.79 -1.94 0.17
CA ILE A 35 -6.75 -2.12 1.62
C ILE A 35 -7.98 -1.51 2.26
N SER A 36 -8.40 -0.34 1.78
CA SER A 36 -9.55 0.42 2.28
C SER A 36 -10.84 -0.37 2.17
N LYS A 37 -10.99 -1.23 1.14
CA LYS A 37 -12.10 -2.18 1.01
C LYS A 37 -12.27 -3.12 2.21
N LYS A 38 -11.22 -3.36 2.99
CA LYS A 38 -11.22 -4.24 4.18
C LYS A 38 -11.03 -3.50 5.49
N ASP A 39 -10.44 -2.31 5.44
CA ASP A 39 -10.11 -1.49 6.60
C ASP A 39 -11.01 -0.26 6.67
N GLN A 40 -12.01 -0.31 7.55
CA GLN A 40 -12.99 0.78 7.73
C GLN A 40 -12.35 2.09 8.18
N ILE A 41 -11.26 2.06 8.94
CA ILE A 41 -10.56 3.28 9.38
C ILE A 41 -9.87 3.90 8.17
N LEU A 42 -9.15 3.10 7.39
CA LEU A 42 -8.50 3.58 6.17
C LEU A 42 -9.51 4.10 5.15
N ALA A 43 -10.62 3.39 4.93
CA ALA A 43 -11.70 3.85 4.07
C ALA A 43 -12.25 5.21 4.51
N PHE A 44 -12.44 5.41 5.81
CA PHE A 44 -12.86 6.71 6.32
C PHE A 44 -11.80 7.78 6.04
N LEU A 45 -10.53 7.49 6.33
CA LEU A 45 -9.43 8.45 6.17
C LEU A 45 -9.22 8.88 4.70
N GLU A 46 -9.35 7.95 3.75
CA GLU A 46 -9.16 8.24 2.32
C GLU A 46 -10.37 8.89 1.66
N TYR A 47 -11.58 8.42 1.96
CA TYR A 47 -12.75 8.78 1.13
C TYR A 47 -13.83 9.58 1.87
N ASP A 48 -13.90 9.47 3.18
CA ASP A 48 -14.93 10.16 3.96
C ASP A 48 -14.39 11.39 4.69
N PHE A 49 -13.10 11.43 5.03
CA PHE A 49 -12.56 12.41 5.97
C PHE A 49 -12.77 13.86 5.52
N GLU A 50 -12.61 14.16 4.23
CA GLU A 50 -12.82 15.52 3.71
C GLU A 50 -14.19 16.08 4.04
N ARG A 51 -15.23 15.23 4.00
CA ARG A 51 -16.62 15.59 4.32
C ARG A 51 -16.84 15.85 5.81
N HIS A 52 -15.91 15.42 6.67
CA HIS A 52 -15.99 15.57 8.12
C HIS A 52 -14.94 16.53 8.68
N ALA A 53 -14.01 17.01 7.87
CA ALA A 53 -12.86 17.81 8.30
C ALA A 53 -13.27 19.15 8.96
N ALA A 54 -14.42 19.71 8.59
CA ALA A 54 -14.94 20.94 9.20
C ALA A 54 -15.21 20.78 10.72
N TYR A 55 -15.86 19.67 11.11
CA TYR A 55 -16.18 19.36 12.51
C TYR A 55 -14.95 19.21 13.41
N LEU A 56 -13.84 18.75 12.82
CA LEU A 56 -12.58 18.62 13.55
C LEU A 56 -11.91 19.98 13.77
N LYS A 57 -12.06 20.93 12.83
CA LYS A 57 -11.54 22.30 12.97
C LYS A 57 -12.31 23.09 14.03
N GLU A 58 -13.62 22.87 14.13
CA GLU A 58 -14.47 23.50 15.15
C GLU A 58 -14.05 23.12 16.58
N ASP A 59 -13.53 21.92 16.77
CA ASP A 59 -13.00 21.46 18.06
C ASP A 59 -11.63 22.07 18.44
N GLY A 60 -11.04 22.85 17.54
CA GLY A 60 -9.80 23.61 17.77
C GLY A 60 -8.54 22.99 17.15
N GLU A 61 -7.55 23.84 16.90
CA GLU A 61 -6.30 23.47 16.21
C GLU A 61 -5.51 22.35 16.90
N ALA A 62 -5.55 22.29 18.24
CA ALA A 62 -4.83 21.27 19.01
C ALA A 62 -5.38 19.87 18.69
N ARG A 63 -6.71 19.70 18.72
CA ARG A 63 -7.36 18.41 18.41
C ARG A 63 -7.11 17.99 16.97
N GLN A 64 -7.11 18.95 16.03
CA GLN A 64 -6.79 18.68 14.63
C GLN A 64 -5.34 18.17 14.46
N LYS A 65 -4.37 18.81 15.11
CA LYS A 65 -2.95 18.38 15.09
C LYS A 65 -2.77 16.98 15.67
N ASP A 66 -3.43 16.69 16.79
CA ASP A 66 -3.38 15.38 17.42
C ASP A 66 -3.98 14.29 16.53
N PHE A 67 -5.12 14.55 15.88
CA PHE A 67 -5.72 13.62 14.93
C PHE A 67 -4.83 13.38 13.71
N GLU A 68 -4.22 14.42 13.13
CA GLU A 68 -3.32 14.24 11.98
C GLU A 68 -2.08 13.43 12.37
N LYS A 69 -1.54 13.62 13.59
CA LYS A 69 -0.46 12.78 14.11
C LYS A 69 -0.87 11.31 14.19
N LEU A 70 -2.07 11.03 14.70
CA LEU A 70 -2.61 9.66 14.75
C LEU A 70 -2.81 9.08 13.35
N ARG A 71 -3.35 9.87 12.42
CA ARG A 71 -3.53 9.48 11.01
C ARG A 71 -2.21 9.08 10.36
N VAL A 72 -1.16 9.89 10.50
CA VAL A 72 0.19 9.58 10.00
C VAL A 72 0.74 8.30 10.65
N GLN A 73 0.58 8.14 11.97
CA GLN A 73 1.00 6.90 12.65
C GLN A 73 0.26 5.68 12.12
N TYR A 74 -1.03 5.80 11.81
CA TYR A 74 -1.84 4.72 11.27
C TYR A 74 -1.35 4.28 9.87
N TYR A 75 -1.08 5.23 8.97
CA TYR A 75 -0.48 4.93 7.66
C TYR A 75 0.89 4.25 7.79
N ASN A 76 1.74 4.76 8.68
CA ASN A 76 3.04 4.16 8.93
C ASN A 76 2.94 2.70 9.41
N CYS A 77 1.91 2.37 10.19
CA CYS A 77 1.64 0.99 10.59
C CYS A 77 1.22 0.13 9.40
N ILE A 78 0.29 0.61 8.56
CA ILE A 78 -0.16 -0.10 7.35
C ILE A 78 1.01 -0.37 6.41
N ASN A 79 1.75 0.68 6.05
CA ASN A 79 2.92 0.57 5.16
C ASN A 79 3.98 -0.35 5.75
N GLY A 80 4.19 -0.28 7.07
CA GLY A 80 5.09 -1.19 7.78
C GLY A 80 4.66 -2.66 7.68
N ILE A 81 3.35 -2.96 7.78
CA ILE A 81 2.80 -4.31 7.63
C ILE A 81 2.94 -4.80 6.19
N GLU A 82 2.60 -3.97 5.20
CA GLU A 82 2.72 -4.31 3.78
C GLU A 82 4.17 -4.60 3.41
N PHE A 83 5.11 -3.74 3.84
CA PHE A 83 6.52 -3.98 3.65
C PHE A 83 6.97 -5.33 4.25
N GLN A 84 6.56 -5.68 5.47
CA GLN A 84 6.90 -7.01 6.01
C GLN A 84 6.26 -8.14 5.21
N ASN A 85 5.02 -7.99 4.70
CA ASN A 85 4.39 -9.00 3.86
C ASN A 85 5.17 -9.26 2.56
N GLU A 86 5.66 -8.21 1.91
CA GLU A 86 6.50 -8.33 0.72
C GLU A 86 7.82 -9.04 1.02
N GLN A 87 8.50 -8.64 2.10
CA GLN A 87 9.76 -9.27 2.52
C GLN A 87 9.58 -10.75 2.86
N ILE A 88 8.47 -11.11 3.52
CA ILE A 88 8.10 -12.50 3.77
C ILE A 88 7.88 -13.25 2.45
N ALA A 89 7.17 -12.65 1.49
CA ALA A 89 6.92 -13.30 0.21
C ALA A 89 8.23 -13.59 -0.55
N VAL A 90 9.18 -12.65 -0.54
CA VAL A 90 10.52 -12.85 -1.13
C VAL A 90 11.26 -13.99 -0.44
N ALA A 91 11.30 -13.99 0.89
CA ALA A 91 11.99 -15.05 1.66
C ALA A 91 11.33 -16.43 1.46
N VAL A 92 10.00 -16.49 1.34
CA VAL A 92 9.29 -17.74 1.05
C VAL A 92 9.62 -18.24 -0.36
N ASN A 93 9.67 -17.37 -1.36
CA ASN A 93 10.08 -17.78 -2.71
C ASN A 93 11.50 -18.35 -2.70
N GLU A 94 12.43 -17.69 -2.03
CA GLU A 94 13.80 -18.18 -1.87
C GLU A 94 13.85 -19.54 -1.16
N LEU A 95 13.05 -19.73 -0.10
CA LEU A 95 12.96 -21.01 0.61
C LEU A 95 12.48 -22.14 -0.33
N LEU A 96 11.48 -21.86 -1.16
CA LEU A 96 10.95 -22.82 -2.12
C LEU A 96 11.98 -23.17 -3.20
N GLU A 97 12.71 -22.18 -3.72
CA GLU A 97 13.81 -22.38 -4.66
C GLU A 97 14.94 -23.23 -4.06
N CYS A 98 15.35 -22.94 -2.82
CA CYS A 98 16.35 -23.74 -2.12
C CYS A 98 15.91 -25.21 -1.94
N ARG A 99 14.63 -25.43 -1.58
CA ARG A 99 14.05 -26.77 -1.46
C ARG A 99 13.99 -27.49 -2.80
N GLU A 100 13.65 -26.79 -3.87
CA GLU A 100 13.66 -27.37 -5.20
C GLU A 100 15.07 -27.78 -5.63
N ALA A 101 16.08 -26.95 -5.35
CA ALA A 101 17.48 -27.27 -5.61
C ALA A 101 17.94 -28.49 -4.80
N LEU A 102 17.56 -28.60 -3.52
CA LEU A 102 17.87 -29.76 -2.67
C LEU A 102 17.30 -31.07 -3.23
N ARG A 103 16.07 -31.04 -3.75
CA ARG A 103 15.44 -32.22 -4.38
C ARG A 103 16.13 -32.65 -5.67
N LYS A 104 16.72 -31.71 -6.42
CA LYS A 104 17.45 -31.99 -7.67
C LYS A 104 18.89 -32.45 -7.42
N ASN A 105 19.49 -32.06 -6.29
CA ASN A 105 20.87 -32.36 -5.96
C ASN A 105 21.02 -33.75 -5.30
N GLU A 106 21.21 -34.79 -6.12
CA GLU A 106 21.64 -36.10 -5.65
C GLU A 106 23.13 -36.10 -5.30
N PRO A 107 23.53 -36.40 -4.04
CA PRO A 107 24.91 -36.27 -3.58
C PRO A 107 25.78 -37.46 -4.00
N VAL A 108 26.05 -37.57 -5.31
CA VAL A 108 26.90 -38.62 -5.89
C VAL A 108 28.39 -38.32 -5.68
N THR A 109 28.79 -37.05 -5.79
CA THR A 109 30.18 -36.59 -5.66
C THR A 109 30.44 -35.88 -4.33
N LYS A 110 31.72 -35.67 -3.99
CA LYS A 110 32.10 -34.93 -2.77
C LYS A 110 31.69 -33.46 -2.85
N GLU A 111 31.78 -32.87 -4.04
CA GLU A 111 31.40 -31.50 -4.35
C GLU A 111 29.88 -31.34 -4.15
N ALA A 112 29.06 -32.27 -4.68
CA ALA A 112 27.62 -32.25 -4.49
C ALA A 112 27.21 -32.37 -3.01
N ARG A 113 27.99 -33.06 -2.17
CA ARG A 113 27.75 -33.11 -0.71
C ARG A 113 28.02 -31.77 -0.03
N VAL A 114 29.02 -31.02 -0.50
CA VAL A 114 29.31 -29.67 0.03
C VAL A 114 28.20 -28.72 -0.36
N GLU A 115 27.80 -28.70 -1.63
CA GLU A 115 26.70 -27.87 -2.13
C GLU A 115 25.38 -28.17 -1.41
N ARG A 116 25.04 -29.45 -1.23
CA ARG A 116 23.85 -29.85 -0.47
C ARG A 116 23.90 -29.33 0.97
N ARG A 117 25.07 -29.34 1.62
CA ARG A 117 25.22 -28.79 2.97
C ARG A 117 25.03 -27.27 2.99
N GLU A 118 25.55 -26.56 1.99
CA GLU A 118 25.37 -25.11 1.85
C GLU A 118 23.90 -24.74 1.64
N LEU A 119 23.18 -25.49 0.79
CA LEU A 119 21.75 -25.32 0.59
C LEU A 119 20.95 -25.56 1.88
N LEU A 120 21.28 -26.59 2.67
CA LEU A 120 20.63 -26.82 3.97
C LEU A 120 20.89 -25.68 4.96
N MET A 121 22.11 -25.16 5.01
CA MET A 121 22.41 -23.99 5.84
C MET A 121 21.62 -22.76 5.36
N ARG A 122 21.49 -22.56 4.04
CA ARG A 122 20.70 -21.46 3.47
C ARG A 122 19.22 -21.59 3.84
N VAL A 123 18.65 -22.80 3.76
CA VAL A 123 17.28 -23.07 4.18
C VAL A 123 17.05 -22.66 5.64
N GLU A 124 17.94 -23.06 6.56
CA GLU A 124 17.79 -22.70 7.97
C GLU A 124 17.91 -21.18 8.20
N HIS A 125 18.82 -20.48 7.51
CA HIS A 125 18.89 -19.02 7.57
C HIS A 125 17.59 -18.36 7.08
N VAL A 126 17.07 -18.79 5.94
CA VAL A 126 15.83 -18.22 5.38
C VAL A 126 14.63 -18.49 6.29
N LYS A 127 14.56 -19.65 6.96
CA LYS A 127 13.52 -19.93 7.95
C LYS A 127 13.59 -18.98 9.16
N LEU A 128 14.80 -18.72 9.66
CA LEU A 128 15.02 -17.75 10.74
C LEU A 128 14.57 -16.35 10.30
N ASP A 129 14.95 -15.92 9.09
CA ASP A 129 14.53 -14.64 8.54
C ASP A 129 13.00 -14.53 8.45
N ILE A 130 12.31 -15.56 7.95
CA ILE A 130 10.84 -15.58 7.90
C ILE A 130 10.23 -15.42 9.31
N SER A 131 10.78 -16.11 10.31
CA SER A 131 10.32 -16.02 11.70
C SER A 131 10.50 -14.61 12.29
N ASP A 132 11.64 -13.97 12.04
CA ASP A 132 11.92 -12.61 12.47
C ASP A 132 10.99 -11.59 11.80
N ARG A 133 10.76 -11.74 10.49
CA ARG A 133 9.83 -10.89 9.72
C ARG A 133 8.39 -11.05 10.20
N LYS A 134 7.95 -12.28 10.49
CA LYS A 134 6.65 -12.56 11.09
C LYS A 134 6.49 -11.85 12.44
N SER A 135 7.51 -11.89 13.28
CA SER A 135 7.51 -11.20 14.57
C SER A 135 7.39 -9.68 14.39
N LYS A 136 8.17 -9.09 13.47
CA LYS A 136 8.08 -7.65 13.13
C LYS A 136 6.69 -7.26 12.60
N ARG A 137 6.10 -8.08 11.71
CA ARG A 137 4.73 -7.89 11.21
C ARG A 137 3.72 -7.90 12.35
N TYR A 138 3.84 -8.85 13.28
CA TYR A 138 2.98 -8.94 14.46
C TYR A 138 3.06 -7.68 15.34
N PHE A 139 4.26 -7.19 15.63
CA PHE A 139 4.42 -5.97 16.42
C PHE A 139 3.82 -4.75 15.72
N LYS A 140 3.99 -4.62 14.40
CA LYS A 140 3.32 -3.55 13.62
C LYS A 140 1.79 -3.67 13.62
N GLN A 141 1.26 -4.90 13.57
CA GLN A 141 -0.18 -5.13 13.72
C GLN A 141 -0.68 -4.76 15.12
N LYS A 142 0.13 -5.00 16.17
CA LYS A 142 -0.17 -4.59 17.53
C LYS A 142 -0.20 -3.06 17.65
N GLU A 143 0.84 -2.37 17.19
CA GLU A 143 0.89 -0.89 17.13
C GLU A 143 -0.32 -0.33 16.37
N ARG A 144 -0.68 -0.91 15.22
CA ARG A 144 -1.87 -0.51 14.44
C ARG A 144 -3.15 -0.59 15.27
N ARG A 145 -3.33 -1.63 16.08
CA ARG A 145 -4.50 -1.79 16.96
C ARG A 145 -4.53 -0.75 18.07
N GLU A 146 -3.37 -0.41 18.63
CA GLU A 146 -3.25 0.63 19.66
C GLU A 146 -3.59 2.01 19.09
N VAL A 147 -3.08 2.36 17.90
CA VAL A 147 -3.44 3.61 17.20
C VAL A 147 -4.92 3.61 16.81
N ALA A 148 -5.44 2.49 16.30
CA ALA A 148 -6.86 2.35 15.94
C ALA A 148 -7.78 2.66 17.12
N SER A 149 -7.45 2.17 18.33
CA SER A 149 -8.26 2.41 19.53
C SER A 149 -8.38 3.90 19.91
N GLN A 150 -7.42 4.72 19.48
CA GLN A 150 -7.45 6.18 19.68
C GLN A 150 -8.18 6.91 18.56
N ILE A 151 -8.04 6.44 17.31
CA ILE A 151 -8.68 7.06 16.14
C ILE A 151 -10.19 6.78 16.09
N VAL A 152 -10.62 5.57 16.43
CA VAL A 152 -12.02 5.12 16.28
C VAL A 152 -13.02 6.02 17.04
N PRO A 153 -12.79 6.40 18.31
CA PRO A 153 -13.68 7.33 19.01
C PRO A 153 -13.81 8.67 18.29
N ILE A 154 -12.69 9.22 17.79
CA ILE A 154 -12.68 10.50 17.07
C ILE A 154 -13.49 10.39 15.77
N ILE A 155 -13.29 9.33 14.99
CA ILE A 155 -14.08 9.08 13.78
C ILE A 155 -15.57 8.96 14.11
N SER A 156 -15.90 8.27 15.20
CA SER A 156 -17.30 8.06 15.63
C SER A 156 -17.95 9.39 16.02
N ASP A 157 -17.26 10.23 16.79
CA ASP A 157 -17.72 11.58 17.14
C ASP A 157 -17.96 12.43 15.89
N LEU A 158 -17.03 12.41 14.93
CA LEU A 158 -17.15 13.17 13.68
C LEU A 158 -18.36 12.72 12.84
N LYS A 159 -18.55 11.40 12.72
CA LYS A 159 -19.73 10.84 12.03
C LYS A 159 -21.03 11.21 12.73
N MET A 160 -21.04 11.17 14.07
CA MET A 160 -22.21 11.53 14.88
C MET A 160 -22.58 13.01 14.71
N LYS A 161 -21.61 13.93 14.79
CA LYS A 161 -21.83 15.37 14.57
C LYS A 161 -22.44 15.64 13.20
N ARG A 162 -21.86 15.06 12.15
CA ARG A 162 -22.40 15.19 10.79
C ARG A 162 -23.82 14.65 10.66
N PHE A 163 -24.10 13.52 11.31
CA PHE A 163 -25.44 12.93 11.31
C PHE A 163 -26.46 13.88 11.96
N LEU A 164 -26.18 14.40 13.15
CA LEU A 164 -27.05 15.33 13.86
C LEU A 164 -27.29 16.63 13.06
N ASP A 165 -26.26 17.17 12.43
CA ASP A 165 -26.39 18.34 11.55
C ASP A 165 -27.28 18.07 10.34
N SER A 166 -27.14 16.87 9.76
CA SER A 166 -27.96 16.46 8.61
C SER A 166 -29.43 16.30 9.02
N GLU A 167 -29.71 15.75 10.21
CA GLU A 167 -31.07 15.65 10.75
C GLU A 167 -31.66 17.03 11.06
N ALA A 168 -30.87 17.94 11.65
CA ALA A 168 -31.30 19.30 11.93
C ALA A 168 -31.59 20.09 10.64
N ALA A 169 -30.78 19.88 9.59
CA ALA A 169 -31.04 20.46 8.28
C ALA A 169 -32.31 19.90 7.64
N ASN A 170 -32.51 18.58 7.66
CA ASN A 170 -33.71 17.95 7.10
C ASN A 170 -34.99 18.36 7.83
N SER A 171 -34.95 18.44 9.16
CA SER A 171 -36.09 18.88 9.98
C SER A 171 -36.49 20.35 9.72
N ARG A 172 -35.55 21.18 9.24
CA ARG A 172 -35.83 22.56 8.82
C ARG A 172 -36.40 22.66 7.40
N VAL A 173 -36.22 21.64 6.57
CA VAL A 173 -36.68 21.63 5.17
C VAL A 173 -38.13 21.13 5.05
N GLU A 174 -38.70 20.46 6.05
CA GLU A 174 -40.13 20.06 6.04
C GLU A 174 -41.14 21.24 6.12
N GLU A 175 -40.69 22.49 6.23
CA GLU A 175 -41.53 23.70 6.05
C GLU A 175 -41.49 24.29 4.61
N MET A 176 -40.77 23.67 3.66
CA MET A 176 -40.70 24.12 2.27
C MET A 176 -40.86 22.94 1.29
N GLU A 177 -41.74 23.11 0.30
CA GLU A 177 -42.16 22.08 -0.67
C GLU A 177 -41.02 21.30 -1.35
N PRO A 178 -41.26 20.03 -1.75
CA PRO A 178 -40.22 19.12 -2.21
C PRO A 178 -39.72 19.44 -3.63
N VAL A 179 -38.40 19.54 -3.78
CA VAL A 179 -37.68 19.65 -5.06
C VAL A 179 -37.05 18.28 -5.40
N PRO A 180 -37.05 17.82 -6.67
CA PRO A 180 -36.71 16.45 -7.00
C PRO A 180 -35.21 16.14 -6.92
N ALA A 181 -34.89 14.98 -6.32
CA ALA A 181 -33.56 14.47 -6.13
C ALA A 181 -32.89 14.07 -7.45
N THR A 182 -31.73 14.67 -7.74
CA THR A 182 -30.84 14.24 -8.82
C THR A 182 -29.80 13.27 -8.26
N LEU A 183 -29.89 12.01 -8.65
CA LEU A 183 -28.96 10.93 -8.34
C LEU A 183 -27.66 11.11 -9.13
N MET A 184 -26.52 11.24 -8.43
CA MET A 184 -25.19 11.09 -9.01
C MET A 184 -24.63 9.73 -8.59
N ALA A 185 -24.74 8.75 -9.50
CA ALA A 185 -24.03 7.48 -9.39
C ALA A 185 -22.63 7.65 -9.99
N GLY A 186 -21.59 7.44 -9.17
CA GLY A 186 -20.21 7.36 -9.65
C GLY A 186 -19.98 6.07 -10.46
N PRO A 187 -19.15 6.09 -11.51
CA PRO A 187 -18.87 4.91 -12.32
C PRO A 187 -17.99 3.91 -11.56
N PRO A 188 -18.22 2.59 -11.68
CA PRO A 188 -17.28 1.59 -11.20
C PRO A 188 -16.15 1.43 -12.22
N THR A 189 -14.93 1.79 -11.85
CA THR A 189 -13.74 1.50 -12.65
C THR A 189 -13.21 0.10 -12.31
N VAL A 190 -13.16 -0.74 -13.34
CA VAL A 190 -12.53 -2.06 -13.32
C VAL A 190 -11.09 -1.86 -13.79
N GLY A 191 -10.11 -2.15 -12.92
CA GLY A 191 -8.68 -1.96 -13.21
C GLY A 191 -7.84 -3.15 -12.77
N MET A 192 -6.88 -3.54 -13.62
CA MET A 192 -6.13 -4.80 -13.57
C MET A 192 -5.04 -4.87 -12.50
N ARG A 193 -4.80 -6.10 -12.04
CA ARG A 193 -3.81 -6.51 -11.03
C ARG A 193 -2.38 -6.06 -11.35
N GLN A 194 -1.81 -5.17 -10.53
CA GLN A 194 -0.38 -5.24 -10.26
C GLN A 194 -0.06 -6.61 -9.67
N ARG A 195 1.07 -7.21 -10.07
CA ARG A 195 1.52 -8.52 -9.60
C ARG A 195 1.97 -8.42 -8.13
N LYS A 196 1.04 -8.16 -7.21
CA LYS A 196 1.24 -8.34 -5.77
C LYS A 196 1.64 -9.81 -5.59
N GLY A 197 2.86 -10.03 -5.10
CA GLY A 197 3.30 -11.36 -4.68
C GLY A 197 2.29 -11.95 -3.71
N LYS A 198 2.20 -13.29 -3.66
CA LYS A 198 1.25 -13.97 -2.79
C LYS A 198 1.46 -13.51 -1.34
N ALA A 199 0.42 -12.94 -0.72
CA ALA A 199 0.44 -12.68 0.71
C ALA A 199 0.28 -14.02 1.44
N TYR A 200 1.23 -14.34 2.32
CA TYR A 200 1.21 -15.58 3.09
C TYR A 200 0.56 -15.36 4.46
N SER A 201 -0.45 -16.16 4.76
CA SER A 201 -1.09 -16.23 6.08
C SER A 201 -0.15 -16.85 7.12
N ASP A 202 -0.40 -16.58 8.41
CA ASP A 202 0.40 -17.16 9.49
C ASP A 202 0.34 -18.70 9.53
N GLU A 203 -0.78 -19.28 9.10
CA GLU A 203 -0.99 -20.72 8.99
C GLU A 203 -0.17 -21.32 7.84
N GLU A 204 -0.20 -20.68 6.65
CA GLU A 204 0.63 -21.09 5.52
C GLU A 204 2.11 -21.01 5.86
N LEU A 205 2.55 -19.94 6.53
CA LEU A 205 3.94 -19.81 6.98
C LEU A 205 4.30 -20.90 7.99
N ALA A 206 3.44 -21.17 8.97
CA ALA A 206 3.67 -22.23 9.95
C ALA A 206 3.75 -23.62 9.28
N PHE A 207 2.93 -23.86 8.27
CA PHE A 207 2.99 -25.09 7.48
C PHE A 207 4.30 -25.20 6.70
N LEU A 208 4.70 -24.14 5.98
CA LEU A 208 5.93 -24.10 5.20
C LEU A 208 7.18 -24.32 6.07
N LEU A 209 7.22 -23.70 7.26
CA LEU A 209 8.34 -23.82 8.19
C LEU A 209 8.44 -25.23 8.82
N LYS A 210 7.33 -25.97 8.93
CA LYS A 210 7.29 -27.33 9.49
C LYS A 210 7.59 -28.44 8.49
N GLN A 211 7.51 -28.16 7.18
CA GLN A 211 7.88 -29.15 6.17
C GLN A 211 9.33 -29.60 6.36
N LYS A 212 9.56 -30.92 6.33
CA LYS A 212 10.91 -31.49 6.36
C LYS A 212 11.63 -31.18 5.05
N ASP A 213 12.91 -30.86 5.17
CA ASP A 213 13.80 -30.67 4.03
C ASP A 213 14.48 -32.03 3.76
N GLU A 214 13.77 -32.87 2.99
CA GLU A 214 14.25 -34.19 2.53
C GLU A 214 15.22 -34.03 1.34
#